data_AF-L0PBG6-F1
#
_entry.id   AF-L0PBG6-F1
#
_cell.length_a   1.000
_cell.length_b   1.000
_cell.length_c   1.000
_cell.angle_alpha   90.00
_cell.angle_beta   90.00
_cell.angle_gamma   90.00
#
_symmetry.space_group_name_H-M   'P 1'
#
loop_
_entity.id
_entity.type
_entity.pdbx_description
1 polymer ?
#
loop_
_entity_poly.entity_id
_entity_poly.type
_entity_poly.pdbx_seq_one_letter_code
_entity_poly.pdbx_strand_id
1 'polypeptide(L)'
;MINPDDVFISQITHAEIIYETLSILDWDEQCAHAYGKVRNELRLQGVTVQSMDLMIGAHAIGHNMTLISNDHIFDHFKQFGLVLENWQTA
;
A
#
# COMPACT_ATOMS: atom_id res chain seq x y z
N MET A 1 12.18 14.87 -38.15
CA MET A 1 11.44 15.39 -36.99
C MET A 1 10.73 14.21 -36.37
N ILE A 2 11.00 13.91 -35.10
CA ILE A 2 10.27 12.90 -34.34
C ILE A 2 8.95 13.56 -33.91
N ASN A 3 7.81 12.89 -34.11
CA ASN A 3 6.52 13.36 -33.61
C ASN A 3 6.57 13.31 -32.07
N PRO A 4 6.19 14.38 -31.34
CA PRO A 4 6.15 14.36 -29.88
C PRO A 4 5.29 13.22 -29.31
N ASP A 5 4.30 12.75 -30.08
CA ASP A 5 3.42 11.64 -29.71
C ASP A 5 4.05 10.26 -29.95
N ASP A 6 5.15 10.16 -30.70
CA ASP A 6 5.82 8.87 -31.01
C ASP A 6 6.75 8.38 -29.88
N VAL A 7 6.89 9.14 -28.77
CA VAL A 7 7.90 8.86 -27.73
C VAL A 7 7.36 8.11 -26.51
N PHE A 8 6.05 7.92 -26.32
CA PHE A 8 5.54 7.62 -24.97
C PHE A 8 4.50 6.50 -24.81
N ILE A 9 4.67 5.31 -25.41
CA ILE A 9 3.86 4.13 -24.97
C ILE A 9 4.66 2.81 -24.85
N SER A 10 5.85 2.67 -25.44
CA SER A 10 6.52 1.35 -25.49
C SER A 10 7.16 0.85 -24.18
N GLN A 11 7.14 1.64 -23.09
CA GLN A 11 7.73 1.24 -21.80
C GLN A 11 6.69 0.82 -20.72
N ILE A 12 5.39 1.02 -20.96
CA ILE A 12 4.33 0.73 -19.95
C ILE A 12 3.67 -0.64 -20.18
N THR A 13 3.99 -1.33 -21.27
CA THR A 13 3.33 -2.59 -21.70
C THR A 13 3.34 -3.73 -20.66
N HIS A 14 4.23 -3.69 -19.66
CA HIS A 14 4.32 -4.74 -18.64
C HIS A 14 3.41 -4.51 -17.43
N ALA A 15 3.04 -3.27 -17.12
CA ALA A 15 2.20 -2.97 -15.95
C ALA A 15 0.73 -3.38 -16.18
N GLU A 16 0.27 -3.38 -17.42
CA GLU A 16 -1.10 -3.74 -17.81
C GLU A 16 -1.43 -5.20 -17.47
N ILE A 17 -0.47 -6.11 -17.66
CA ILE A 17 -0.63 -7.54 -17.35
C ILE A 17 -0.89 -7.77 -15.85
N ILE A 18 -0.35 -6.92 -14.98
CA ILE A 18 -0.53 -7.05 -13.53
C ILE A 18 -2.00 -6.74 -13.16
N TYR A 19 -2.62 -5.76 -13.81
CA TYR A 19 -4.02 -5.41 -13.55
C TYR A 19 -5.00 -6.50 -13.97
N GLU A 20 -4.65 -7.32 -14.96
CA GLU A 20 -5.47 -8.47 -15.38
C GLU A 20 -5.32 -9.68 -14.44
N THR A 21 -4.23 -9.75 -13.68
CA THR A 21 -3.89 -10.92 -12.85
C THR A 21 -4.12 -10.70 -11.36
N LEU A 22 -4.20 -9.45 -10.92
CA LEU A 22 -4.45 -9.08 -9.52
C LEU A 22 -5.84 -8.48 -9.34
N SER A 23 -6.45 -8.75 -8.19
CA SER A 23 -7.64 -8.03 -7.76
C SER A 23 -7.24 -6.64 -7.28
N ILE A 24 -7.87 -5.61 -7.85
CA ILE A 24 -7.74 -4.22 -7.40
C ILE A 24 -8.88 -3.96 -6.41
N LEU A 25 -8.53 -3.61 -5.18
CA LEU A 25 -9.51 -3.26 -4.16
C LEU A 25 -9.66 -1.75 -4.07
N ASP A 26 -10.91 -1.30 -4.02
CA ASP A 26 -11.25 0.11 -3.84
C ASP A 26 -10.94 0.59 -2.42
N TRP A 27 -10.73 1.88 -2.27
CA TRP A 27 -10.66 2.51 -0.95
C TRP A 27 -12.07 2.73 -0.40
N ASP A 28 -12.48 1.93 0.58
CA ASP A 28 -13.82 1.96 1.16
C ASP A 28 -13.86 2.54 2.60
N GLU A 29 -15.03 2.42 3.23
CA GLU A 29 -15.27 2.93 4.58
C GLU A 29 -14.40 2.22 5.63
N GLN A 30 -14.18 0.91 5.49
CA GLN A 30 -13.34 0.10 6.36
C GLN A 30 -11.89 0.60 6.31
N CYS A 31 -11.38 0.88 5.11
CA CYS A 31 -10.07 1.49 4.90
C CYS A 31 -9.97 2.87 5.60
N ALA A 32 -10.98 3.72 5.41
CA ALA A 32 -10.99 5.07 6.00
C ALA A 32 -11.02 5.03 7.54
N HIS A 33 -11.80 4.11 8.13
CA HIS A 33 -11.85 3.91 9.58
C HIS A 33 -10.51 3.44 10.14
N ALA A 34 -9.91 2.42 9.51
CA ALA A 34 -8.59 1.94 9.91
C ALA A 34 -7.54 3.06 9.81
N TYR A 35 -7.56 3.83 8.72
CA TYR A 35 -6.64 4.95 8.50
C TYR A 35 -6.74 6.00 9.60
N GLY A 36 -7.95 6.44 9.96
CA GLY A 36 -8.15 7.44 11.00
C GLY A 36 -7.58 6.99 12.34
N LYS A 37 -7.83 5.74 12.72
CA LYS A 37 -7.30 5.14 13.95
C LYS A 37 -5.77 5.07 13.91
N VAL A 38 -5.20 4.42 12.90
CA VAL A 38 -3.75 4.21 12.78
C VAL A 38 -3.00 5.56 12.73
N ARG A 39 -3.48 6.51 11.92
CA ARG A 39 -2.88 7.84 11.80
C ARG A 39 -2.83 8.56 13.13
N ASN A 40 -3.94 8.57 13.87
CA ASN A 40 -4.00 9.26 15.14
C ASN A 40 -3.03 8.65 16.16
N GLU A 41 -3.06 7.33 16.29
CA GLU A 41 -2.21 6.61 17.25
C GLU A 41 -0.72 6.76 16.94
N LEU A 42 -0.29 6.54 15.69
CA LEU A 42 1.11 6.69 15.31
C LEU A 42 1.60 8.13 15.50
N ARG A 43 0.78 9.12 15.17
CA ARG A 43 1.10 10.53 15.42
C ARG A 43 1.27 10.83 16.90
N LEU A 44 0.40 10.30 17.77
CA LEU A 44 0.52 10.46 19.22
C LEU A 44 1.77 9.79 19.78
N GLN A 45 2.22 8.69 19.16
CA GLN A 45 3.47 8.00 19.48
C GLN A 45 4.72 8.69 18.89
N GLY A 46 4.56 9.79 18.13
CA GLY A 46 5.66 10.48 17.46
C GLY A 46 6.23 9.74 16.24
N VAL A 47 5.55 8.70 15.77
CA VAL A 47 5.93 7.93 14.58
C VAL A 47 5.41 8.66 13.34
N THR A 48 6.32 9.08 12.47
CA THR A 48 5.96 9.70 11.19
C THR A 48 5.98 8.64 10.09
N VAL A 49 4.84 8.44 9.45
CA VAL A 49 4.68 7.53 8.30
C VAL A 49 4.29 8.32 7.06
N GLN A 50 4.82 7.96 5.90
CA GLN A 50 4.43 8.59 4.65
C GLN A 50 2.96 8.32 4.33
N SER A 51 2.30 9.25 3.63
CA SER A 51 0.87 9.17 3.38
C SER A 51 0.44 7.89 2.67
N MET A 52 1.24 7.41 1.70
CA MET A 52 0.91 6.21 0.94
C MET A 52 1.05 4.93 1.78
N ASP A 53 2.13 4.78 2.54
CA ASP A 53 2.31 3.62 3.44
C ASP A 53 1.21 3.57 4.49
N LEU A 54 0.82 4.73 5.01
CA LEU A 54 -0.29 4.83 5.94
C LEU A 54 -1.61 4.37 5.30
N MET A 55 -1.85 4.72 4.03
CA MET A 55 -3.00 4.22 3.29
C MET A 55 -2.90 2.71 3.04
N ILE A 56 -1.78 2.20 2.53
CA ILE A 56 -1.58 0.77 2.24
C ILE A 56 -1.75 -0.07 3.51
N GLY A 57 -1.09 0.30 4.61
CA GLY A 57 -1.20 -0.42 5.87
C GLY A 57 -2.61 -0.37 6.46
N ALA A 58 -3.29 0.77 6.37
CA ALA A 58 -4.68 0.90 6.79
C ALA A 58 -5.65 0.07 5.93
N HIS A 59 -5.42 0.01 4.62
CA HIS A 59 -6.23 -0.81 3.70
C HIS A 59 -6.11 -2.29 4.06
N ALA A 60 -4.87 -2.78 4.26
CA ALA A 60 -4.64 -4.16 4.69
C ALA A 60 -5.31 -4.48 6.04
N ILE A 61 -5.23 -3.56 7.02
CA ILE A 61 -5.92 -3.71 8.31
C ILE A 61 -7.44 -3.71 8.13
N GLY A 62 -8.00 -2.78 7.35
CA GLY A 62 -9.44 -2.63 7.14
C GLY A 62 -10.09 -3.89 6.56
N HIS A 63 -9.36 -4.61 5.71
CA HIS A 63 -9.81 -5.85 5.09
C HIS A 63 -9.25 -7.13 5.73
N ASN A 64 -8.54 -7.04 6.86
CA ASN A 64 -7.88 -8.18 7.52
C ASN A 64 -6.98 -8.99 6.58
N MET A 65 -6.22 -8.32 5.72
CA MET A 65 -5.31 -8.95 4.76
C MET A 65 -3.89 -8.99 5.29
N THR A 66 -3.12 -9.98 4.82
CA THR A 66 -1.67 -9.98 4.99
C THR A 66 -1.06 -8.96 4.04
N LEU A 67 -0.29 -8.01 4.58
CA LEU A 67 0.56 -7.15 3.77
C LEU A 67 1.90 -7.83 3.54
N ILE A 68 2.31 -7.90 2.28
CA ILE A 68 3.63 -8.39 1.90
C ILE A 68 4.50 -7.18 1.59
N SER A 69 5.54 -6.96 2.38
CA SER A 69 6.46 -5.84 2.19
C SER A 69 7.82 -6.14 2.84
N ASN A 70 8.89 -5.60 2.25
CA ASN A 70 10.21 -5.59 2.87
C ASN A 70 10.51 -4.27 3.62
N ASP A 71 9.53 -3.36 3.68
CA ASP A 71 9.68 -2.10 4.41
C ASP A 71 9.30 -2.25 5.89
N HIS A 72 10.30 -2.03 6.75
CA HIS A 72 10.18 -2.01 8.20
C HIS A 72 9.18 -0.98 8.76
N ILE A 73 8.78 0.05 8.00
CA ILE A 73 7.80 1.02 8.49
C ILE A 73 6.48 0.35 8.91
N PHE A 74 6.12 -0.76 8.24
CA PHE A 74 4.91 -1.53 8.53
C PHE A 74 4.99 -2.33 9.84
N ASP A 75 6.15 -2.47 10.48
CA ASP A 75 6.25 -3.07 11.82
C ASP A 75 5.46 -2.29 12.86
N HIS A 76 5.41 -0.96 12.72
CA HIS A 76 4.59 -0.09 13.58
C HIS A 76 3.09 -0.37 13.47
N PHE A 77 2.65 -1.05 12.41
CA PHE A 77 1.24 -1.32 12.14
C PHE A 77 0.76 -2.63 12.78
N LYS A 78 1.67 -3.52 13.17
CA LYS A 78 1.36 -4.81 13.82
C LYS A 78 0.52 -4.64 15.09
N GLN A 79 0.74 -3.55 15.83
CA GLN A 79 -0.05 -3.22 17.03
C GLN A 79 -1.55 -2.97 16.74
N PHE A 80 -1.92 -2.75 15.47
CA PHE A 80 -3.30 -2.56 15.03
C PHE A 80 -3.90 -3.82 14.39
N GLY A 81 -3.20 -4.95 14.45
CA GLY A 81 -3.65 -6.23 13.88
C GLY A 81 -3.14 -6.52 12.48
N LEU A 82 -2.19 -5.74 11.94
CA LEU A 82 -1.59 -6.03 10.64
C LEU A 82 -0.81 -7.35 10.69
N VAL A 83 -1.11 -8.27 9.78
CA VAL A 83 -0.27 -9.42 9.46
C VAL A 83 0.72 -8.98 8.38
N LEU A 84 2.01 -9.07 8.66
CA LEU A 84 3.08 -8.60 7.77
C LEU A 84 4.03 -9.75 7.44
N GLU A 85 4.24 -10.00 6.15
CA GLU A 85 5.20 -10.96 5.64
C GLU A 85 6.29 -10.27 4.81
N ASN A 86 7.52 -10.80 4.87
CA ASN A 86 8.60 -10.41 3.98
C ASN A 86 9.08 -11.63 3.19
N TRP A 87 8.74 -11.66 1.90
CA TRP A 87 9.08 -12.75 0.99
C TRP A 87 10.54 -12.78 0.53
N GLN A 88 11.35 -11.77 0.82
CA GLN A 88 12.79 -11.83 0.56
C GLN A 88 13.54 -12.66 1.62
N THR A 89 12.90 -12.88 2.77
CA THR A 89 13.47 -13.60 3.91
C THR A 89 12.67 -14.85 4.27
N ALA A 90 11.66 -15.19 3.46
CA ALA A 90 10.82 -16.37 3.61
C ALA A 90 11.48 -17.61 2.97
#